data_AF-A0A928PWK5-F1
#
_entry.id   AF-A0A928PWK5-F1
#
_cell.length_a   1.000
_cell.length_b   1.000
_cell.length_c   1.000
_cell.angle_alpha   90.00
_cell.angle_beta   90.00
_cell.angle_gamma   90.00
#
_symmetry.space_group_name_H-M   'P 1'
#
loop_
_entity.id
_entity.type
_entity.pdbx_description
1 polymer ?
#
loop_
_entity_poly.entity_id
_entity_poly.type
_entity_poly.pdbx_seq_one_letter_code
_entity_poly.pdbx_strand_id
1 'polypeptide(L)'
;MPVHLAKTAGFCFGVNNAVNRVRQLLDDGEAVCTLGPIIHNPQVVEELAARGVRIVEDPTDTPEGAVLVIRSHGVPQSVQDAITAHGIRCCDATCPFVAKIHRIVAERSAAGDTVLIAGNPDHPEVIGIRGHCAGTSYVFHNEQELQNYLTSDNFSPDSPCIMVAQTTFNTLIWKKCSNIAKKLCTNLQIFDTICNATAKRQEEAIRLAQQCQHMVIVGGRESSNTAKLRDVCAPYCTTHLVETAAQLDPTAFAPGDAVGITAGASTPADIIKEVHCTMSEIVNNTEVQTTAPENYEEMSSEEFAAAVDATLQNATDDKVRGLVVAIAPNEVQVEVIGRKQTGYIPADELSNDPSADPASL
;
A
#
# COMPACT_ATOMS: atom_id res chain seq x y z
N MET A 1 -18.34 11.78 -10.10
CA MET A 1 -16.92 11.70 -9.71
C MET A 1 -16.57 10.22 -9.76
N PRO A 2 -16.03 9.71 -10.87
CA PRO A 2 -16.06 8.26 -11.12
C PRO A 2 -15.01 7.52 -10.26
N VAL A 3 -13.81 8.08 -10.10
CA VAL A 3 -12.72 7.42 -9.35
C VAL A 3 -12.07 8.38 -8.36
N HIS A 4 -11.89 7.97 -7.11
CA HIS A 4 -11.24 8.77 -6.07
C HIS A 4 -10.09 8.01 -5.40
N LEU A 5 -8.86 8.52 -5.56
CA LEU A 5 -7.68 7.98 -4.91
C LEU A 5 -7.47 8.57 -3.51
N ALA A 6 -7.35 7.70 -2.51
CA ALA A 6 -6.99 8.07 -1.15
C ALA A 6 -5.62 8.76 -1.11
N LYS A 7 -5.52 9.89 -0.39
CA LYS A 7 -4.29 10.68 -0.28
C LYS A 7 -3.20 9.95 0.49
N THR A 8 -3.59 9.02 1.37
CA THR A 8 -2.67 8.20 2.15
C THR A 8 -2.28 6.90 1.44
N ALA A 9 -2.72 6.63 0.20
CA ALA A 9 -2.41 5.38 -0.50
C ALA A 9 -0.90 5.16 -0.70
N GLY A 10 -0.44 3.93 -0.49
CA GLY A 10 0.92 3.49 -0.83
C GLY A 10 1.93 3.60 0.31
N PHE A 11 3.22 3.64 -0.04
CA PHE A 11 4.34 3.52 0.88
C PHE A 11 4.23 4.40 2.14
N CYS A 12 4.42 3.78 3.30
CA CYS A 12 4.68 4.52 4.53
C CYS A 12 6.19 4.79 4.70
N PHE A 13 6.53 5.67 5.64
CA PHE A 13 7.93 5.98 5.98
C PHE A 13 8.78 4.75 6.28
N GLY A 14 8.26 3.81 7.10
CA GLY A 14 9.01 2.61 7.50
C GLY A 14 9.33 1.69 6.32
N VAL A 15 8.36 1.49 5.43
CA VAL A 15 8.54 0.72 4.19
C VAL A 15 9.54 1.41 3.26
N ASN A 16 9.38 2.71 3.01
CA ASN A 16 10.27 3.45 2.13
C ASN A 16 11.71 3.41 2.63
N ASN A 17 11.93 3.61 3.93
CA ASN A 17 13.25 3.50 4.54
C ASN A 17 13.85 2.10 4.39
N ALA A 18 13.07 1.04 4.62
CA ALA A 18 13.58 -0.32 4.52
C ALA A 18 13.97 -0.70 3.08
N VAL A 19 13.11 -0.40 2.11
CA VAL A 19 13.41 -0.66 0.69
C VAL A 19 14.62 0.16 0.23
N ASN A 20 14.68 1.45 0.55
CA ASN A 20 15.78 2.30 0.11
C ASN A 20 17.13 1.91 0.74
N ARG A 21 17.15 1.39 1.97
CA ARG A 21 18.37 0.83 2.56
C ARG A 21 18.90 -0.36 1.77
N VAL A 22 18.02 -1.28 1.38
CA VAL A 22 18.42 -2.43 0.54
C VAL A 22 18.93 -1.95 -0.82
N ARG A 23 18.21 -1.02 -1.47
CA ARG A 23 18.63 -0.45 -2.76
C ARG A 23 19.99 0.24 -2.67
N GLN A 24 20.23 1.03 -1.62
CA GLN A 24 21.51 1.71 -1.41
C GLN A 24 22.66 0.71 -1.24
N LEU A 25 22.48 -0.34 -0.43
CA LEU A 25 23.51 -1.38 -0.26
C LEU A 25 23.87 -2.04 -1.59
N LEU A 26 22.87 -2.31 -2.44
CA LEU A 26 23.10 -2.85 -3.78
C LEU A 26 23.83 -1.85 -4.69
N ASP A 27 23.46 -0.57 -4.63
CA ASP A 27 24.11 0.50 -5.40
C ASP A 27 25.57 0.70 -4.98
N ASP A 28 25.87 0.45 -3.69
CA ASP A 28 27.22 0.46 -3.13
C ASP A 28 28.03 -0.81 -3.48
N GLY A 29 27.43 -1.77 -4.20
CA GLY A 29 28.07 -3.01 -4.65
C GLY A 29 28.15 -4.12 -3.59
N GLU A 30 27.38 -4.01 -2.49
CA GLU A 30 27.34 -5.04 -1.46
C GLU A 30 26.53 -6.27 -1.92
N ALA A 31 26.95 -7.46 -1.48
CA ALA A 31 26.09 -8.64 -1.54
C ALA A 31 25.07 -8.56 -0.41
N VAL A 32 23.77 -8.61 -0.72
CA VAL A 32 22.71 -8.36 0.26
C VAL A 32 21.84 -9.60 0.46
N CYS A 33 21.60 -9.96 1.71
CA CYS A 33 20.58 -10.92 2.12
C CYS A 33 19.52 -10.23 2.98
N THR A 34 18.25 -10.60 2.86
CA THR A 34 17.18 -10.12 3.76
C THR A 34 16.67 -11.29 4.60
N LEU A 35 16.44 -11.05 5.89
CA LEU A 35 15.84 -12.06 6.77
C LEU A 35 14.32 -12.10 6.56
N GLY A 36 13.87 -13.03 5.74
CA GLY A 36 12.56 -13.04 5.11
C GLY A 36 12.38 -11.91 4.07
N PRO A 37 11.17 -11.76 3.49
CA PRO A 37 10.86 -10.64 2.60
C PRO A 37 11.01 -9.30 3.32
N ILE A 38 11.67 -8.32 2.67
CA ILE A 38 11.89 -6.98 3.25
C ILE A 38 10.57 -6.29 3.61
N ILE A 39 9.54 -6.50 2.77
CA ILE A 39 8.15 -6.06 2.93
C ILE A 39 7.20 -7.11 2.32
N HIS A 40 5.92 -7.07 2.69
CA HIS A 40 4.87 -7.89 2.07
C HIS A 40 4.33 -7.24 0.79
N ASN A 41 5.13 -7.25 -0.28
CA ASN A 41 4.72 -6.87 -1.63
C ASN A 41 5.51 -7.69 -2.66
N PRO A 42 4.84 -8.55 -3.46
CA PRO A 42 5.54 -9.48 -4.34
C PRO A 42 6.35 -8.77 -5.44
N GLN A 43 5.84 -7.66 -5.99
CA GLN A 43 6.53 -6.94 -7.06
C GLN A 43 7.86 -6.32 -6.59
N VAL A 44 7.88 -5.75 -5.39
CA VAL A 44 9.12 -5.21 -4.80
C VAL A 44 10.10 -6.33 -4.43
N VAL A 45 9.60 -7.46 -3.95
CA VAL A 45 10.45 -8.63 -3.66
C VAL A 45 11.11 -9.15 -4.94
N GLU A 46 10.34 -9.26 -6.02
CA GLU A 46 10.85 -9.68 -7.34
C GLU A 46 11.86 -8.68 -7.92
N GLU A 47 11.59 -7.37 -7.84
CA GLU A 47 12.53 -6.30 -8.23
C GLU A 47 13.89 -6.46 -7.52
N LEU A 48 13.87 -6.64 -6.19
CA LEU A 48 15.08 -6.75 -5.40
C LEU A 48 15.83 -8.08 -5.66
N ALA A 49 15.09 -9.17 -5.85
CA ALA A 49 15.68 -10.46 -6.23
C ALA A 49 16.37 -10.39 -7.59
N ALA A 50 15.77 -9.71 -8.58
CA ALA A 50 16.37 -9.48 -9.90
C ALA A 50 17.66 -8.65 -9.82
N ARG A 51 17.80 -7.82 -8.79
CA ARG A 51 19.03 -7.07 -8.48
C ARG A 51 20.06 -7.87 -7.65
N GLY A 52 19.77 -9.13 -7.31
CA GLY A 52 20.70 -10.03 -6.63
C GLY A 52 20.48 -10.19 -5.12
N VAL A 53 19.41 -9.62 -4.54
CA VAL A 53 19.06 -9.85 -3.13
C VAL A 53 18.64 -11.30 -2.92
N ARG A 54 19.17 -11.93 -1.87
CA ARG A 54 18.75 -13.28 -1.44
C ARG A 54 17.92 -13.22 -0.17
N ILE A 55 16.82 -13.97 -0.12
CA ILE A 55 16.05 -14.13 1.12
C ILE A 55 16.61 -15.33 1.89
N VAL A 56 16.85 -15.14 3.18
CA VAL A 56 17.27 -16.19 4.13
C VAL A 56 16.25 -16.28 5.26
N GLU A 57 16.10 -17.44 5.87
CA GLU A 57 15.16 -17.65 7.00
C GLU A 57 15.89 -17.65 8.36
N ASP A 58 17.16 -18.07 8.40
CA ASP A 58 18.02 -17.98 9.57
C ASP A 58 19.18 -16.99 9.32
N PRO A 59 19.58 -16.16 10.31
CA PRO A 59 20.73 -15.28 10.15
C PRO A 59 22.02 -15.99 9.73
N THR A 60 22.23 -17.23 10.18
CA THR A 60 23.45 -18.00 9.90
C THR A 60 23.53 -18.53 8.47
N ASP A 61 22.43 -18.49 7.72
CA ASP A 61 22.40 -18.77 6.28
C ASP A 61 22.98 -17.61 5.44
N THR A 62 23.34 -16.49 6.08
CA THR A 62 23.97 -15.34 5.40
C THR A 62 25.36 -15.72 4.88
N PRO A 63 25.62 -15.65 3.56
CA PRO A 63 26.94 -15.93 3.00
C PRO A 63 28.03 -15.02 3.56
N GLU A 64 29.25 -15.53 3.68
CA GLU A 64 30.41 -14.74 4.10
C GLU A 64 30.60 -13.51 3.20
N GLY A 65 30.84 -12.35 3.83
CA GLY A 65 30.99 -11.06 3.15
C GLY A 65 29.67 -10.35 2.82
N ALA A 66 28.53 -11.04 2.82
CA ALA A 66 27.23 -10.43 2.59
C ALA A 66 26.74 -9.62 3.80
N VAL A 67 25.91 -8.62 3.55
CA VAL A 67 25.19 -7.84 4.56
C VAL A 67 23.80 -8.44 4.75
N LEU A 68 23.49 -8.86 5.97
CA LEU A 68 22.14 -9.27 6.35
C LEU A 68 21.30 -8.03 6.68
N VAL A 69 20.08 -7.95 6.13
CA VAL A 69 19.13 -6.88 6.40
C VAL A 69 17.96 -7.42 7.21
N ILE A 70 17.74 -6.87 8.40
CA ILE A 70 16.54 -7.15 9.20
C ILE A 70 15.37 -6.39 8.60
N ARG A 71 14.27 -7.08 8.31
CA ARG A 71 13.08 -6.49 7.70
C ARG A 71 12.35 -5.49 8.61
N SER A 72 11.53 -4.64 7.99
CA SER A 72 10.80 -3.55 8.68
C SER A 72 9.91 -3.98 9.84
N HIS A 73 9.48 -5.25 9.86
CA HIS A 73 8.69 -5.87 10.93
C HIS A 73 9.49 -6.20 12.19
N GLY A 74 10.82 -6.07 12.16
CA GLY A 74 11.70 -6.47 13.25
C GLY A 74 11.80 -7.98 13.45
N VAL A 75 12.56 -8.36 14.48
CA VAL A 75 12.86 -9.74 14.85
C VAL A 75 12.90 -9.91 16.37
N PRO A 76 12.72 -11.15 16.88
CA PRO A 76 12.96 -11.49 18.28
C PRO A 76 14.35 -11.09 18.78
N GLN A 77 14.50 -10.89 20.10
CA GLN A 77 15.81 -10.57 20.69
C GLN A 77 16.83 -11.69 20.42
N SER A 78 16.42 -12.95 20.49
CA SER A 78 17.29 -14.11 20.23
C SER A 78 17.92 -14.10 18.83
N VAL A 79 17.25 -13.53 17.83
CA VAL A 79 17.77 -13.39 16.47
C VAL A 79 18.86 -12.32 16.42
N GLN A 80 18.68 -11.20 17.13
CA GLN A 80 19.72 -10.17 17.24
C GLN A 80 20.95 -10.67 17.99
N ASP A 81 20.73 -11.47 19.04
CA ASP A 81 21.81 -12.10 19.80
C ASP A 81 22.59 -13.08 18.91
N ALA A 82 21.90 -13.88 18.09
CA ALA A 82 22.53 -14.79 17.13
C ALA A 82 23.36 -14.03 16.08
N ILE A 83 22.84 -12.94 15.52
CA ILE A 83 23.58 -12.07 14.58
C ILE A 83 24.89 -11.57 15.21
N THR A 84 24.81 -11.09 16.44
CA THR A 84 25.96 -10.55 17.18
C THR A 84 26.98 -11.65 17.52
N ALA A 85 26.51 -12.80 18.01
CA ALA A 85 27.34 -13.92 18.41
C ALA A 85 28.15 -14.52 17.24
N HIS A 86 27.60 -14.49 16.03
CA HIS A 86 28.26 -14.97 14.81
C HIS A 86 29.03 -13.87 14.05
N GLY A 87 29.05 -12.63 14.56
CA GLY A 87 29.74 -11.52 13.92
C GLY A 87 29.20 -11.15 12.53
N ILE A 88 27.91 -11.39 12.28
CA ILE A 88 27.29 -11.16 10.97
C ILE A 88 27.15 -9.65 10.73
N ARG A 89 27.62 -9.16 9.58
CA ARG A 89 27.41 -7.76 9.14
C ARG A 89 25.91 -7.53 8.94
N CYS A 90 25.31 -6.66 9.75
CA CYS A 90 23.86 -6.48 9.77
C CYS A 90 23.46 -5.02 9.57
N CYS A 91 22.47 -4.78 8.70
CA CYS A 91 21.73 -3.53 8.56
C CYS A 91 20.32 -3.71 9.13
N ASP A 92 20.04 -3.11 10.28
CA ASP A 92 18.70 -3.18 10.86
C ASP A 92 17.75 -2.18 10.17
N ALA A 93 16.81 -2.68 9.37
CA ALA A 93 15.78 -1.86 8.73
C ALA A 93 14.43 -1.89 9.46
N THR A 94 14.39 -2.35 10.72
CA THR A 94 13.21 -2.33 11.59
C THR A 94 12.60 -0.92 11.64
N CYS A 95 11.28 -0.84 11.46
CA CYS A 95 10.56 0.41 11.57
C CYS A 95 10.70 0.98 13.00
N PRO A 96 11.03 2.27 13.19
CA PRO A 96 11.17 2.85 14.53
C PRO A 96 9.92 2.73 15.41
N PHE A 97 8.73 2.67 14.80
CA PHE A 97 7.49 2.42 15.54
C PHE A 97 7.41 0.99 16.08
N VAL A 98 7.93 0.00 15.36
CA VAL A 98 8.03 -1.40 15.81
C VAL A 98 9.09 -1.51 16.91
N ALA A 99 10.28 -0.92 16.70
CA ALA A 99 11.34 -0.91 17.71
C ALA A 99 10.88 -0.26 19.03
N LYS A 100 10.02 0.76 18.96
CA LYS A 100 9.39 1.34 20.15
C LYS A 100 8.53 0.33 20.91
N ILE A 101 7.78 -0.54 20.23
CA ILE A 101 6.98 -1.58 20.88
C ILE A 101 7.89 -2.60 21.55
N HIS A 102 8.95 -3.06 20.86
CA HIS A 102 9.93 -3.99 21.42
C HIS A 102 10.48 -3.47 22.76
N ARG A 103 10.88 -2.19 22.79
CA ARG A 103 11.36 -1.53 24.01
C ARG A 103 10.30 -1.50 25.12
N ILE A 104 9.06 -1.11 24.80
CA ILE A 104 7.96 -1.08 25.79
C ILE A 104 7.72 -2.45 26.39
N VAL A 105 7.58 -3.49 25.57
CA VAL A 105 7.27 -4.84 26.07
C VAL A 105 8.45 -5.45 26.82
N ALA A 106 9.69 -5.18 26.42
CA ALA A 106 10.87 -5.60 27.16
C ALA A 106 10.94 -4.95 28.54
N GLU A 107 10.83 -3.63 28.63
CA GLU A 107 10.89 -2.88 29.89
C GLU A 107 9.77 -3.29 30.86
N ARG A 108 8.53 -3.39 30.37
CA ARG A 108 7.33 -3.66 31.20
C ARG A 108 7.24 -5.12 31.63
N SER A 109 7.51 -6.06 30.72
CA SER A 109 7.50 -7.49 31.09
C SER A 109 8.63 -7.84 32.07
N ALA A 110 9.80 -7.23 31.95
CA ALA A 110 10.88 -7.39 32.93
C ALA A 110 10.51 -6.84 34.32
N ALA A 111 9.62 -5.84 34.37
CA ALA A 111 9.04 -5.31 35.62
C ALA A 111 7.89 -6.18 36.18
N GLY A 112 7.55 -7.29 35.51
CA GLY A 112 6.53 -8.24 35.96
C GLY A 112 5.12 -8.01 35.40
N ASP A 113 4.94 -7.06 34.47
CA ASP A 113 3.64 -6.89 33.80
C ASP A 113 3.35 -8.05 32.84
N THR A 114 2.11 -8.54 32.87
CA THR A 114 1.62 -9.42 31.79
C THR A 114 1.38 -8.58 30.53
N VAL A 115 1.85 -9.06 29.37
CA VAL A 115 1.74 -8.33 28.09
C VAL A 115 0.58 -8.88 27.25
N LEU A 116 -0.42 -8.05 27.00
CA LEU A 116 -1.54 -8.35 26.10
C LEU A 116 -1.26 -7.71 24.72
N ILE A 117 -1.25 -8.52 23.66
CA ILE A 117 -0.87 -8.09 22.32
C ILE A 117 -2.04 -8.28 21.36
N ALA A 118 -2.64 -7.19 20.88
CA ALA A 118 -3.62 -7.24 19.80
C ALA A 118 -2.91 -7.47 18.46
N GLY A 119 -3.10 -8.62 17.83
CA GLY A 119 -2.38 -8.96 16.60
C GLY A 119 -2.62 -10.38 16.12
N ASN A 120 -1.96 -10.75 15.03
CA ASN A 120 -1.90 -12.13 14.55
C ASN A 120 -0.63 -12.82 15.13
N PRO A 121 -0.75 -13.93 15.89
CA PRO A 121 0.39 -14.59 16.52
C PRO A 121 1.44 -15.11 15.53
N ASP A 122 1.05 -15.39 14.29
CA ASP A 122 1.93 -15.91 13.24
C ASP A 122 2.59 -14.79 12.43
N HIS A 123 2.22 -13.52 12.68
CA HIS A 123 2.78 -12.39 11.93
C HIS A 123 4.21 -12.05 12.42
N PRO A 124 5.18 -11.82 11.51
CA PRO A 124 6.57 -11.49 11.87
C PRO A 124 6.73 -10.42 12.94
N GLU A 125 5.96 -9.34 12.83
CA GLU A 125 5.97 -8.25 13.81
C GLU A 125 5.53 -8.70 15.21
N VAL A 126 4.51 -9.55 15.31
CA VAL A 126 4.00 -10.04 16.61
C VAL A 126 4.96 -11.08 17.19
N ILE A 127 5.56 -11.92 16.36
CA ILE A 127 6.65 -12.83 16.75
C ILE A 127 7.82 -12.01 17.32
N GLY A 128 8.19 -10.92 16.63
CA GLY A 128 9.17 -9.94 17.10
C GLY A 128 8.80 -9.39 18.48
N ILE A 129 7.63 -8.77 18.61
CA ILE A 129 7.14 -8.20 19.89
C ILE A 129 7.20 -9.24 21.01
N ARG A 130 6.68 -10.45 20.80
CA ARG A 130 6.72 -11.52 21.82
C ARG A 130 8.13 -11.94 22.18
N GLY A 131 9.03 -11.99 21.20
CA GLY A 131 10.44 -12.33 21.39
C GLY A 131 11.23 -11.32 22.20
N HIS A 132 10.63 -10.18 22.57
CA HIS A 132 11.20 -9.19 23.49
C HIS A 132 10.55 -9.23 24.89
N CYS A 133 9.53 -10.07 25.12
CA CYS A 133 8.91 -10.23 26.43
C CYS A 133 9.73 -11.18 27.32
N ALA A 134 10.04 -10.77 28.56
CA ALA A 134 10.70 -11.62 29.56
C ALA A 134 9.73 -12.54 30.33
N GLY A 135 8.43 -12.22 30.32
CA GLY A 135 7.38 -12.90 31.08
C GLY A 135 6.19 -13.31 30.22
N THR A 136 5.04 -13.55 30.87
CA THR A 136 3.82 -14.00 30.20
C THR A 136 3.31 -12.97 29.19
N SER A 137 3.10 -13.43 27.95
CA SER A 137 2.47 -12.66 26.89
C SER A 137 1.27 -13.42 26.30
N TYR A 138 0.18 -12.72 26.01
CA TYR A 138 -0.99 -13.27 25.33
C TYR A 138 -1.27 -12.49 24.03
N VAL A 139 -1.65 -13.19 22.97
CA VAL A 139 -2.02 -12.58 21.68
C VAL A 139 -3.49 -12.84 21.41
N PHE A 140 -4.21 -11.83 20.93
CA PHE A 140 -5.62 -11.93 20.56
C PHE A 140 -5.94 -11.18 19.27
N HIS A 141 -6.92 -11.70 18.52
CA HIS A 141 -7.34 -11.12 17.25
C HIS A 141 -8.49 -10.12 17.40
N ASN A 142 -9.31 -10.25 18.45
CA ASN A 142 -10.56 -9.52 18.58
C ASN A 142 -11.02 -9.40 20.05
N GLU A 143 -12.12 -8.67 20.25
CA GLU A 143 -12.70 -8.39 21.55
C GLU A 143 -13.17 -9.65 22.30
N GLN A 144 -13.62 -10.69 21.59
CA GLN A 144 -14.13 -11.93 22.17
C GLN A 144 -13.00 -12.78 22.73
N GLU A 145 -11.91 -12.95 21.97
CA GLU A 145 -10.71 -13.65 22.43
C GLU A 145 -10.09 -12.98 23.65
N LEU A 146 -9.97 -11.65 23.60
CA LEU A 146 -9.50 -10.88 24.75
C LEU A 146 -10.39 -11.11 25.98
N GLN A 147 -11.72 -10.98 25.81
CA GLN A 147 -12.65 -11.17 26.92
C GLN A 147 -12.54 -12.57 27.51
N ASN A 148 -12.49 -13.61 26.68
CA ASN A 148 -12.37 -15.00 27.13
C ASN A 148 -11.11 -15.21 27.98
N TYR A 149 -9.98 -14.62 27.57
CA TYR A 149 -8.73 -14.70 28.33
C TYR A 149 -8.83 -13.96 29.67
N LEU A 150 -9.32 -12.71 29.66
CA LEU A 150 -9.42 -11.88 30.85
C LEU A 150 -10.41 -12.42 31.89
N THR A 151 -11.37 -13.26 31.48
CA THR A 151 -12.32 -13.92 32.39
C THR A 151 -11.93 -15.35 32.76
N SER A 152 -10.77 -15.83 32.28
CA SER A 152 -10.30 -17.18 32.61
C SER A 152 -9.64 -17.25 33.99
N ASP A 153 -9.67 -18.42 34.63
CA ASP A 153 -9.05 -18.65 35.94
C ASP A 153 -7.53 -18.42 35.95
N ASN A 154 -6.90 -18.41 34.77
CA ASN A 154 -5.47 -18.21 34.59
C ASN A 154 -5.06 -16.74 34.50
N PHE A 155 -6.03 -15.81 34.47
CA PHE A 155 -5.77 -14.38 34.47
C PHE A 155 -6.23 -13.77 35.80
N SER A 156 -5.35 -12.99 36.42
CA SER A 156 -5.68 -12.25 37.64
C SER A 156 -5.98 -10.79 37.29
N PRO A 157 -7.24 -10.32 37.42
CA PRO A 157 -7.64 -8.94 37.11
C PRO A 157 -6.85 -7.86 37.84
N ASP A 158 -6.33 -8.17 39.03
CA ASP A 158 -5.56 -7.26 39.87
C ASP A 158 -4.06 -7.27 39.57
N SER A 159 -3.58 -8.23 38.77
CA SER A 159 -2.17 -8.28 38.39
C SER A 159 -1.84 -7.13 37.41
N PRO A 160 -0.65 -6.51 37.52
CA PRO A 160 -0.21 -5.50 36.57
C PRO A 160 -0.17 -6.06 35.14
N CYS A 161 -0.75 -5.32 34.20
CA CYS A 161 -0.73 -5.70 32.80
C CYS A 161 -0.60 -4.49 31.89
N ILE A 162 0.03 -4.72 30.74
CA ILE A 162 0.08 -3.76 29.66
C ILE A 162 -0.64 -4.31 28.43
N MET A 163 -1.20 -3.42 27.62
CA MET A 163 -1.77 -3.79 26.33
C MET A 163 -1.14 -2.96 25.20
N VAL A 164 -0.65 -3.66 24.19
CA VAL A 164 -0.08 -3.11 22.95
C VAL A 164 -0.82 -3.71 21.76
N ALA A 165 -0.71 -3.06 20.61
CA ALA A 165 -1.21 -3.54 19.33
C ALA A 165 -0.10 -3.67 18.30
N GLN A 166 -0.22 -4.64 17.39
CA GLN A 166 0.48 -4.65 16.12
C GLN A 166 0.24 -3.30 15.39
N THR A 167 1.28 -2.74 14.79
CA THR A 167 1.25 -1.40 14.16
C THR A 167 0.23 -1.29 13.03
N THR A 168 -0.15 -2.41 12.41
CA THR A 168 -1.13 -2.51 11.32
C THR A 168 -2.49 -3.09 11.77
N PHE A 169 -2.78 -3.12 13.07
CA PHE A 169 -4.00 -3.69 13.60
C PHE A 169 -5.25 -2.86 13.24
N ASN A 170 -6.44 -3.48 13.33
CA ASN A 170 -7.71 -2.82 13.03
C ASN A 170 -8.09 -1.86 14.15
N THR A 171 -8.24 -0.56 13.83
CA THR A 171 -8.51 0.51 14.79
C THR A 171 -9.88 0.39 15.46
N LEU A 172 -10.89 -0.13 14.76
CA LEU A 172 -12.24 -0.34 15.30
C LEU A 172 -12.25 -1.47 16.33
N ILE A 173 -11.58 -2.59 16.01
CA ILE A 173 -11.42 -3.73 16.92
C ILE A 173 -10.60 -3.32 18.15
N TRP A 174 -9.49 -2.60 17.95
CA TRP A 174 -8.67 -2.08 19.05
C TRP A 174 -9.49 -1.27 20.04
N LYS A 175 -10.30 -0.32 19.56
CA LYS A 175 -11.16 0.51 20.42
C LYS A 175 -12.11 -0.33 21.28
N LYS A 176 -12.70 -1.39 20.72
CA LYS A 176 -13.55 -2.32 21.47
C LYS A 176 -12.74 -3.08 22.53
N CYS A 177 -11.58 -3.62 22.15
CA CYS A 177 -10.67 -4.33 23.04
C CYS A 177 -10.22 -3.45 24.21
N SER A 178 -9.79 -2.21 23.95
CA SER A 178 -9.42 -1.24 24.99
C SER A 178 -10.55 -0.95 25.96
N ASN A 179 -11.80 -0.87 25.48
CA ASN A 179 -12.95 -0.65 26.34
C ASN A 179 -13.27 -1.86 27.23
N ILE A 180 -13.07 -3.09 26.73
CA ILE A 180 -13.23 -4.31 27.52
C ILE A 180 -12.12 -4.41 28.57
N ALA A 181 -10.85 -4.24 28.16
CA ALA A 181 -9.71 -4.33 29.05
C ALA A 181 -9.80 -3.33 30.21
N LYS A 182 -10.20 -2.08 29.94
CA LYS A 182 -10.42 -1.05 30.98
C LYS A 182 -11.50 -1.41 32.00
N LYS A 183 -12.47 -2.27 31.63
CA LYS A 183 -13.54 -2.71 32.54
C LYS A 183 -13.12 -3.93 33.37
N LEU A 184 -12.28 -4.80 32.81
CA LEU A 184 -11.95 -6.10 33.40
C LEU A 184 -10.61 -6.12 34.13
N CYS A 185 -9.70 -5.19 33.86
CA CYS A 185 -8.36 -5.15 34.47
C CYS A 185 -8.21 -3.92 35.38
N THR A 186 -7.82 -4.14 36.63
CA THR A 186 -7.64 -3.07 37.64
C THR A 186 -6.38 -2.25 37.36
N ASN A 187 -5.26 -2.91 37.06
CA ASN A 187 -3.93 -2.32 36.93
C ASN A 187 -3.41 -2.32 35.48
N LEU A 188 -4.27 -1.89 34.54
CA LEU A 188 -3.98 -1.89 33.12
C LEU A 188 -3.32 -0.57 32.65
N GLN A 189 -2.25 -0.70 31.86
CA GLN A 189 -1.73 0.39 31.03
C GLN A 189 -1.88 0.07 29.54
N ILE A 190 -2.51 0.97 28.78
CA ILE A 190 -2.68 0.79 27.33
C ILE A 190 -1.69 1.69 26.61
N PHE A 191 -0.93 1.11 25.69
CA PHE A 191 -0.08 1.83 24.76
C PHE A 191 -0.70 1.73 23.37
N ASP A 192 -1.17 2.87 22.84
CA ASP A 192 -1.70 2.95 21.48
C ASP A 192 -0.57 2.85 20.45
N THR A 193 -0.19 1.62 20.11
CA THR A 193 0.97 1.33 19.25
C THR A 193 0.60 1.07 17.78
N ILE A 194 -0.68 1.15 17.41
CA ILE A 194 -1.10 1.27 16.01
C ILE A 194 -0.45 2.52 15.44
N CYS A 195 0.32 2.39 14.35
CA CYS A 195 1.08 3.53 13.88
C CYS A 195 0.16 4.57 13.21
N ASN A 196 0.57 5.84 13.25
CA ASN A 196 -0.22 6.95 12.71
C ASN A 196 -0.53 6.77 11.21
N ALA A 197 0.39 6.17 10.45
CA ALA A 197 0.18 5.88 9.03
C ALA A 197 -0.97 4.88 8.83
N THR A 198 -1.04 3.82 9.65
CA THR A 198 -2.15 2.86 9.63
C THR A 198 -3.46 3.55 10.01
N ALA A 199 -3.47 4.28 11.13
CA ALA A 199 -4.68 4.89 11.66
C ALA A 199 -5.32 5.88 10.67
N LYS A 200 -4.53 6.81 10.12
CA LYS A 200 -4.99 7.78 9.12
C LYS A 200 -5.49 7.12 7.84
N ARG A 201 -4.83 6.04 7.41
CA ARG A 201 -5.19 5.33 6.19
C ARG A 201 -6.48 4.54 6.35
N GLN A 202 -6.71 3.91 7.51
CA GLN A 202 -7.99 3.27 7.82
C GLN A 202 -9.12 4.31 7.93
N GLU A 203 -8.88 5.44 8.61
CA GLU A 203 -9.86 6.52 8.73
C GLU A 203 -10.27 7.09 7.35
N GLU A 204 -9.29 7.39 6.48
CA GLU A 204 -9.56 7.86 5.12
C GLU A 204 -10.28 6.78 4.30
N ALA A 205 -9.85 5.52 4.36
CA ALA A 205 -10.47 4.43 3.62
C ALA A 205 -11.93 4.17 4.04
N ILE A 206 -12.24 4.26 5.34
CA ILE A 206 -13.62 4.18 5.85
C ILE A 206 -14.45 5.34 5.29
N ARG A 207 -13.92 6.57 5.34
CA ARG A 207 -14.63 7.74 4.82
C ARG A 207 -14.93 7.61 3.33
N LEU A 208 -13.99 7.09 2.54
CA LEU A 208 -14.21 6.85 1.12
C LEU A 208 -15.22 5.73 0.88
N ALA A 209 -15.12 4.62 1.62
CA ALA A 209 -16.06 3.51 1.51
C ALA A 209 -17.51 3.93 1.79
N GLN A 210 -17.74 4.93 2.64
CA GLN A 210 -19.07 5.49 2.90
C GLN A 210 -19.62 6.37 1.77
N GLN A 211 -18.78 6.75 0.81
CA GLN A 211 -19.12 7.67 -0.29
C GLN A 211 -19.09 6.99 -1.66
N CYS A 212 -18.68 5.72 -1.73
CA CYS A 212 -18.46 4.97 -2.96
C CYS A 212 -19.29 3.68 -2.98
N GLN A 213 -19.65 3.21 -4.18
CA GLN A 213 -20.29 1.90 -4.37
C GLN A 213 -19.26 0.77 -4.29
N HIS A 214 -18.04 1.06 -4.73
CA HIS A 214 -16.93 0.13 -4.72
C HIS A 214 -15.68 0.72 -4.08
N MET A 215 -14.94 -0.12 -3.37
CA MET A 215 -13.57 0.17 -2.93
C MET A 215 -12.61 -0.81 -3.57
N VAL A 216 -11.52 -0.29 -4.14
CA VAL A 216 -10.41 -1.08 -4.67
C VAL A 216 -9.22 -0.88 -3.74
N ILE A 217 -8.79 -1.97 -3.10
CA ILE A 217 -7.67 -2.01 -2.16
C ILE A 217 -6.48 -2.62 -2.88
N VAL A 218 -5.47 -1.81 -3.18
CA VAL A 218 -4.29 -2.24 -3.93
C VAL A 218 -3.17 -2.69 -3.00
N GLY A 219 -2.73 -3.94 -3.12
CA GLY A 219 -1.53 -4.43 -2.44
C GLY A 219 -1.46 -5.92 -2.26
N GLY A 220 -0.31 -6.40 -1.78
CA GLY A 220 -0.03 -7.81 -1.56
C GLY A 220 -1.03 -8.49 -0.62
N ARG A 221 -1.48 -9.70 -0.97
CA ARG A 221 -2.44 -10.48 -0.16
C ARG A 221 -1.93 -10.84 1.23
N GLU A 222 -0.62 -11.02 1.38
CA GLU A 222 0.03 -11.30 2.66
C GLU A 222 0.24 -10.05 3.53
N SER A 223 -0.03 -8.85 3.00
CA SER A 223 0.14 -7.61 3.75
C SER A 223 -0.96 -7.45 4.78
N SER A 224 -0.60 -7.52 6.06
CA SER A 224 -1.51 -7.26 7.17
C SER A 224 -2.24 -5.92 6.97
N ASN A 225 -1.54 -4.85 6.63
CA ASN A 225 -2.18 -3.55 6.40
C ASN A 225 -3.20 -3.59 5.24
N THR A 226 -2.88 -4.22 4.11
CA THR A 226 -3.82 -4.36 2.97
C THR A 226 -5.08 -5.12 3.38
N ALA A 227 -4.93 -6.25 4.06
CA ALA A 227 -6.06 -7.03 4.57
C ALA A 227 -6.94 -6.20 5.52
N LYS A 228 -6.34 -5.42 6.44
CA LYS A 228 -7.10 -4.60 7.39
C LYS A 228 -7.83 -3.46 6.69
N LEU A 229 -7.28 -2.87 5.61
CA LEU A 229 -7.99 -1.88 4.81
C LEU A 229 -9.25 -2.47 4.16
N ARG A 230 -9.14 -3.68 3.59
CA ARG A 230 -10.33 -4.39 3.10
C ARG A 230 -11.36 -4.60 4.20
N ASP A 231 -10.92 -5.09 5.36
CA ASP A 231 -11.82 -5.42 6.47
C ASP A 231 -12.54 -4.20 7.06
N VAL A 232 -11.91 -3.02 7.07
CA VAL A 232 -12.58 -1.78 7.51
C VAL A 232 -13.50 -1.17 6.46
N CYS A 233 -13.28 -1.43 5.17
CA CYS A 233 -14.12 -0.91 4.08
C CYS A 233 -15.33 -1.80 3.79
N ALA A 234 -15.18 -3.13 3.91
CA ALA A 234 -16.20 -4.12 3.57
C ALA A 234 -17.59 -3.90 4.22
N PRO A 235 -17.72 -3.35 5.44
CA PRO A 235 -19.03 -3.06 6.02
C PRO A 235 -19.81 -1.93 5.33
N TYR A 236 -19.17 -1.12 4.48
CA TYR A 236 -19.77 0.08 3.89
C TYR A 236 -20.07 -0.06 2.40
N CYS A 237 -19.31 -0.87 1.66
CA CYS A 237 -19.46 -1.03 0.21
C CYS A 237 -18.76 -2.30 -0.30
N THR A 238 -19.02 -2.66 -1.56
CA THR A 238 -18.36 -3.79 -2.24
C THR A 238 -16.86 -3.52 -2.32
N THR A 239 -16.04 -4.39 -1.74
CA THR A 239 -14.59 -4.16 -1.64
C THR A 239 -13.80 -5.23 -2.39
N HIS A 240 -12.93 -4.78 -3.29
CA HIS A 240 -12.08 -5.59 -4.15
C HIS A 240 -10.62 -5.48 -3.69
N LEU A 241 -9.91 -6.59 -3.54
CA LEU A 241 -8.47 -6.61 -3.24
C LEU A 241 -7.72 -7.09 -4.47
N VAL A 242 -6.84 -6.24 -4.98
CA VAL A 242 -6.04 -6.50 -6.19
C VAL A 242 -4.57 -6.21 -5.93
N GLU A 243 -3.68 -6.97 -6.55
CA GLU A 243 -2.23 -6.71 -6.51
C GLU A 243 -1.75 -5.88 -7.69
N THR A 244 -2.45 -5.95 -8.83
CA THR A 244 -2.13 -5.24 -10.08
C THR A 244 -3.41 -4.84 -10.81
N ALA A 245 -3.30 -3.96 -11.81
CA ALA A 245 -4.43 -3.55 -12.65
C ALA A 245 -5.07 -4.72 -13.42
N ALA A 246 -4.27 -5.72 -13.80
CA ALA A 246 -4.75 -6.91 -14.51
C ALA A 246 -5.73 -7.78 -13.70
N GLN A 247 -5.82 -7.58 -12.38
CA GLN A 247 -6.76 -8.29 -11.50
C GLN A 247 -8.10 -7.56 -11.33
N LEU A 248 -8.26 -6.38 -11.94
CA LEU A 248 -9.54 -5.71 -11.99
C LEU A 248 -10.47 -6.47 -12.93
N ASP A 249 -11.62 -6.90 -12.42
CA ASP A 249 -12.70 -7.48 -13.22
C ASP A 249 -13.61 -6.36 -13.71
N PRO A 250 -13.59 -5.98 -15.00
CA PRO A 250 -14.42 -4.89 -15.52
C PRO A 250 -15.92 -5.17 -15.37
N THR A 251 -16.33 -6.45 -15.32
CA THR A 251 -17.74 -6.83 -15.19
C THR A 251 -18.31 -6.54 -13.81
N ALA A 252 -17.44 -6.28 -12.81
CA ALA A 252 -17.84 -5.93 -11.46
C ALA A 252 -18.15 -4.43 -11.27
N PHE A 253 -18.04 -3.62 -12.32
CA PHE A 253 -18.24 -2.17 -12.29
C PHE A 253 -19.17 -1.72 -13.42
N ALA A 254 -20.09 -0.82 -13.11
CA ALA A 254 -20.95 -0.17 -14.09
C ALA A 254 -20.39 1.21 -14.50
N PRO A 255 -20.69 1.68 -15.72
CA PRO A 255 -20.38 3.05 -16.13
C PRO A 255 -20.96 4.07 -15.13
N GLY A 256 -20.12 4.99 -14.67
CA GLY A 256 -20.51 6.04 -13.74
C GLY A 256 -20.51 5.66 -12.25
N ASP A 257 -20.16 4.42 -11.88
CA ASP A 257 -19.98 4.02 -10.48
C ASP A 257 -18.99 4.96 -9.76
N ALA A 258 -19.28 5.30 -8.50
CA ALA A 258 -18.30 5.96 -7.65
C ALA A 258 -17.39 4.90 -7.04
N VAL A 259 -16.13 4.89 -7.47
CA VAL A 259 -15.11 3.95 -7.02
C VAL A 259 -14.04 4.67 -6.19
N GLY A 260 -13.82 4.22 -4.96
CA GLY A 260 -12.71 4.64 -4.14
C GLY A 260 -11.50 3.71 -4.33
N ILE A 261 -10.30 4.26 -4.42
CA ILE A 261 -9.05 3.50 -4.51
C ILE A 261 -8.20 3.85 -3.29
N THR A 262 -7.70 2.84 -2.59
CA THR A 262 -6.63 3.01 -1.60
C THR A 262 -5.61 1.89 -1.76
N ALA A 263 -4.50 1.97 -1.04
CA ALA A 263 -3.45 0.99 -1.17
C ALA A 263 -2.74 0.70 0.14
N GLY A 264 -2.28 -0.53 0.28
CA GLY A 264 -1.47 -0.98 1.39
C GLY A 264 -0.19 -0.14 1.58
N ALA A 265 0.30 -0.08 2.82
CA ALA A 265 1.54 0.62 3.15
C ALA A 265 2.80 0.06 2.46
N SER A 266 2.69 -1.13 1.85
CA SER A 266 3.73 -1.81 1.08
C SER A 266 3.54 -1.72 -0.44
N THR A 267 2.57 -0.94 -0.94
CA THR A 267 2.26 -0.86 -2.37
C THR A 267 2.97 0.33 -3.04
N PRO A 268 3.80 0.11 -4.08
CA PRO A 268 4.47 1.18 -4.83
C PRO A 268 3.50 2.14 -5.54
N ALA A 269 3.93 3.40 -5.70
CA ALA A 269 3.12 4.42 -6.37
C ALA A 269 2.76 4.06 -7.81
N ASP A 270 3.64 3.38 -8.54
CA ASP A 270 3.42 3.10 -9.96
C ASP A 270 2.32 2.04 -10.17
N ILE A 271 2.25 1.02 -9.30
CA ILE A 271 1.13 0.05 -9.31
C ILE A 271 -0.20 0.76 -9.00
N ILE A 272 -0.19 1.70 -8.05
CA ILE A 272 -1.39 2.48 -7.69
C ILE A 272 -1.85 3.34 -8.87
N LYS A 273 -0.92 3.99 -9.56
CA LYS A 273 -1.23 4.80 -10.75
C LYS A 273 -1.81 3.93 -11.87
N GLU A 274 -1.22 2.76 -12.12
CA GLU A 274 -1.70 1.82 -13.14
C GLU A 274 -3.14 1.39 -12.84
N VAL A 275 -3.42 0.94 -11.61
CA VAL A 275 -4.77 0.56 -11.18
C VAL A 275 -5.74 1.75 -11.30
N HIS A 276 -5.32 2.96 -10.91
CA HIS A 276 -6.14 4.15 -11.03
C HIS A 276 -6.48 4.50 -12.48
N CYS A 277 -5.51 4.42 -13.39
CA CYS A 277 -5.72 4.63 -14.83
C CYS A 277 -6.70 3.60 -15.39
N THR A 278 -6.45 2.30 -15.17
CA THR A 278 -7.34 1.23 -15.67
C THR A 278 -8.74 1.33 -15.08
N MET A 279 -8.89 1.64 -13.79
CA MET A 279 -10.20 1.84 -13.18
C MET A 279 -10.93 3.05 -13.77
N SER A 280 -10.21 4.13 -14.05
CA SER A 280 -10.79 5.30 -14.71
C SER A 280 -11.31 4.94 -16.10
N GLU A 281 -10.59 4.12 -16.86
CA GLU A 281 -11.04 3.62 -18.17
C GLU A 281 -12.29 2.73 -18.04
N ILE A 282 -12.32 1.81 -17.08
CA ILE A 282 -13.47 0.93 -16.82
C ILE A 282 -14.74 1.74 -16.52
N VAL A 283 -14.65 2.74 -15.62
CA VAL A 283 -15.81 3.50 -15.15
C VAL A 283 -16.21 4.61 -16.13
N ASN A 284 -15.24 5.18 -16.87
CA ASN A 284 -15.50 6.23 -17.85
C ASN A 284 -15.94 5.71 -19.22
N ASN A 285 -16.00 4.39 -19.45
CA ASN A 285 -16.65 3.80 -20.61
C ASN A 285 -18.17 4.09 -20.57
N THR A 286 -18.50 5.36 -20.78
CA THR A 286 -19.80 5.88 -21.13
C THR A 286 -19.99 5.47 -22.59
N GLU A 287 -20.51 4.26 -22.81
CA GLU A 287 -20.91 3.77 -24.13
C GLU A 287 -20.01 4.25 -25.29
N VAL A 288 -18.85 3.63 -25.49
CA VAL A 288 -18.69 3.06 -26.82
C VAL A 288 -19.51 1.79 -26.78
N GLN A 289 -20.84 1.95 -26.88
CA GLN A 289 -21.59 0.96 -27.60
C GLN A 289 -20.92 0.96 -28.96
N THR A 290 -20.05 -0.03 -29.18
CA THR A 290 -19.96 -0.62 -30.49
C THR A 290 -21.36 -1.15 -30.78
N THR A 291 -22.28 -0.27 -31.19
CA THR A 291 -23.13 -0.60 -32.32
C THR A 291 -22.18 -0.72 -33.48
N ALA A 292 -21.43 -1.83 -33.50
CA ALA A 292 -20.95 -2.36 -34.76
C ALA A 292 -22.24 -2.46 -35.59
N PRO A 293 -22.37 -1.69 -36.69
CA PRO A 293 -23.55 -1.85 -37.54
C PRO A 293 -23.56 -3.32 -37.92
N GLU A 294 -24.66 -4.03 -37.69
CA GLU A 294 -24.78 -5.47 -37.97
C GLU A 294 -24.70 -5.83 -39.48
N ASN A 295 -24.09 -4.97 -40.32
CA ASN A 295 -23.84 -5.23 -41.73
C ASN A 295 -22.56 -4.51 -42.19
N TYR A 296 -21.42 -5.20 -42.11
CA TYR A 296 -20.12 -4.72 -42.59
C TYR A 296 -19.93 -4.90 -44.11
N GLU A 297 -20.84 -5.59 -44.79
CA GLU A 297 -20.63 -6.02 -46.18
C GLU A 297 -21.21 -5.05 -47.23
N GLU A 298 -21.88 -3.97 -46.84
CA GLU A 298 -22.52 -3.03 -47.78
C GLU A 298 -22.21 -1.54 -47.55
N MET A 299 -21.20 -1.17 -46.76
CA MET A 299 -20.82 0.25 -46.59
C MET A 299 -19.76 0.67 -47.62
N SER A 300 -19.98 1.84 -48.22
CA SER A 300 -18.99 2.46 -49.11
C SER A 300 -17.81 3.05 -48.31
N SER A 301 -16.65 3.17 -48.95
CA SER A 301 -15.43 3.73 -48.34
C SER A 301 -15.59 5.18 -47.82
N GLU A 302 -16.54 5.93 -48.38
CA GLU A 302 -16.84 7.31 -48.00
C GLU A 302 -17.66 7.38 -46.70
N GLU A 303 -18.57 6.43 -46.48
CA GLU A 303 -19.36 6.34 -45.24
C GLU A 303 -18.52 5.84 -44.06
N PHE A 304 -17.53 4.99 -44.33
CA PHE A 304 -16.56 4.56 -43.31
C PHE A 304 -15.66 5.73 -42.85
N ALA A 305 -15.16 6.53 -43.79
CA ALA A 305 -14.37 7.72 -43.47
C ALA A 305 -15.20 8.75 -42.66
N ALA A 306 -16.46 8.99 -43.03
CA ALA A 306 -17.34 9.90 -42.32
C ALA A 306 -17.67 9.44 -40.89
N ALA A 307 -17.84 8.13 -40.66
CA ALA A 307 -18.08 7.58 -39.33
C ALA A 307 -16.84 7.68 -38.42
N VAL A 308 -15.64 7.48 -38.97
CA VAL A 308 -14.38 7.63 -38.24
C VAL A 308 -14.12 9.11 -37.88
N ASP A 309 -14.36 10.04 -38.81
CA ASP A 309 -14.23 11.48 -38.55
C ASP A 309 -15.24 11.97 -37.51
N ALA A 310 -16.48 11.50 -37.55
CA ALA A 310 -17.50 11.85 -36.55
C ALA A 310 -17.18 11.31 -35.14
N THR A 311 -16.46 10.19 -35.06
CA THR A 311 -16.00 9.60 -33.79
C THR A 311 -14.81 10.39 -33.21
N LEU A 312 -13.93 10.91 -34.08
CA LEU A 312 -12.79 11.73 -33.69
C LEU A 312 -13.19 13.16 -33.26
N GLN A 313 -14.27 13.72 -33.85
CA GLN A 313 -14.78 15.05 -33.50
C GLN A 313 -15.42 15.14 -32.10
N ASN A 314 -15.87 14.02 -31.53
CA ASN A 314 -16.46 13.98 -30.18
C ASN A 314 -15.41 13.88 -29.05
N ALA A 315 -14.11 13.94 -29.37
CA ALA A 315 -13.01 13.83 -28.43
C ALA A 315 -12.17 15.12 -28.32
N THR A 316 -12.78 16.30 -28.34
CA THR A 316 -12.04 17.56 -28.22
C THR A 316 -12.81 18.62 -27.45
N ASP A 317 -12.55 18.73 -26.14
CA ASP A 317 -12.65 20.00 -25.40
C ASP A 317 -11.91 20.02 -24.03
N ASP A 318 -11.07 19.01 -23.73
CA ASP A 318 -10.28 19.00 -22.49
C ASP A 318 -8.99 19.81 -22.64
N LYS A 319 -8.86 20.87 -21.81
CA LYS A 319 -7.61 21.65 -21.70
C LYS A 319 -6.53 20.81 -21.02
N VAL A 320 -5.52 20.40 -21.79
CA VAL A 320 -4.35 19.66 -21.28
C VAL A 320 -3.13 20.58 -21.13
N ARG A 321 -2.22 20.24 -20.22
CA ARG A 321 -0.91 20.92 -20.08
C ARG A 321 0.15 20.08 -20.79
N GLY A 322 0.91 20.68 -21.69
CA GLY A 322 2.01 20.04 -22.41
C GLY A 322 3.33 20.80 -22.25
N LEU A 323 4.44 20.11 -22.47
CA LEU A 323 5.78 20.70 -22.57
C LEU A 323 6.10 20.91 -24.05
N VAL A 324 6.53 22.11 -24.45
CA VAL A 324 7.02 22.35 -25.81
C VAL A 324 8.36 21.64 -25.98
N VAL A 325 8.41 20.68 -26.92
CA VAL A 325 9.60 19.86 -27.18
C VAL A 325 10.32 20.28 -28.46
N ALA A 326 9.62 20.87 -29.42
CA ALA A 326 10.20 21.44 -30.63
C ALA A 326 9.31 22.54 -31.21
N ILE A 327 9.95 23.52 -31.88
CA ILE A 327 9.28 24.60 -32.60
C ILE A 327 9.75 24.53 -34.06
N ALA A 328 8.81 24.35 -34.98
CA ALA A 328 9.04 24.39 -36.42
C ALA A 328 8.35 25.62 -37.02
N PRO A 329 8.69 26.04 -38.26
CA PRO A 329 8.16 27.28 -38.84
C PRO A 329 6.63 27.36 -38.92
N ASN A 330 5.94 26.22 -39.00
CA ASN A 330 4.49 26.15 -39.19
C ASN A 330 3.74 25.42 -38.06
N GLU A 331 4.44 24.92 -37.04
CA GLU A 331 3.84 24.13 -35.96
C GLU A 331 4.70 24.13 -34.69
N VAL A 332 4.06 23.90 -33.54
CA VAL A 332 4.71 23.65 -32.25
C VAL A 332 4.38 22.24 -31.80
N GLN A 333 5.42 21.47 -31.47
CA GLN A 333 5.29 20.11 -30.97
C GLN A 333 5.26 20.13 -29.45
N VAL A 334 4.23 19.53 -28.88
CA VAL A 334 4.00 19.46 -27.43
C VAL A 334 3.95 18.02 -26.95
N GLU A 335 4.67 17.71 -25.89
CA GLU A 335 4.51 16.45 -25.17
C GLU A 335 3.45 16.64 -24.08
N VAL A 336 2.34 15.89 -24.17
CA VAL A 336 1.23 16.04 -23.24
C VAL A 336 1.56 15.35 -21.92
N ILE A 337 1.60 16.11 -20.83
CA ILE A 337 1.98 15.57 -19.52
C ILE A 337 0.94 14.52 -19.10
N GLY A 338 1.38 13.27 -18.96
CA GLY A 338 0.53 12.13 -18.57
C GLY A 338 0.01 11.28 -19.72
N ARG A 339 0.36 11.58 -20.98
CA ARG A 339 0.08 10.71 -22.15
C ARG A 339 1.38 10.48 -22.93
N LYS A 340 1.62 9.26 -23.42
CA LYS A 340 2.78 8.93 -24.30
C LYS A 340 2.53 9.36 -25.75
N GLN A 341 1.90 10.52 -25.97
CA GLN A 341 1.51 11.01 -27.29
C GLN A 341 2.07 12.43 -27.49
N THR A 342 2.60 12.68 -28.68
CA THR A 342 3.03 14.02 -29.12
C THR A 342 1.85 14.73 -29.75
N GLY A 343 1.50 15.90 -29.23
CA GLY A 343 0.55 16.83 -29.82
C GLY A 343 1.24 17.82 -30.75
N TYR A 344 0.49 18.35 -31.71
CA TYR A 344 0.94 19.36 -32.68
C TYR A 344 -0.03 20.52 -32.62
N ILE A 345 0.48 21.73 -32.47
CA ILE A 345 -0.30 22.97 -32.51
C ILE A 345 0.12 23.71 -33.79
N PRO A 346 -0.73 23.78 -34.81
CA PRO A 346 -0.41 24.50 -36.04
C PRO A 346 -0.32 26.02 -35.79
N ALA A 347 0.47 26.73 -36.59
CA ALA A 347 0.80 28.14 -36.34
C ALA A 347 -0.42 29.08 -36.34
N ASP A 348 -1.46 28.74 -37.10
CA ASP A 348 -2.74 29.45 -37.17
C ASP A 348 -3.57 29.33 -35.88
N GLU A 349 -3.30 28.32 -35.04
CA GLU A 349 -3.91 28.17 -33.71
C GLU A 349 -3.09 28.82 -32.58
N LEU A 350 -1.83 29.20 -32.85
CA LEU A 350 -0.96 29.90 -31.89
C LEU A 350 -1.21 31.40 -31.82
N SER A 351 -1.54 32.02 -32.97
CA SER A 351 -1.73 33.46 -33.07
C SER A 351 -2.67 33.84 -34.22
N ASN A 352 -3.49 34.88 -34.00
CA ASN A 352 -4.32 35.48 -35.05
C ASN A 352 -3.52 36.36 -36.03
N ASP A 353 -2.20 36.47 -35.86
CA ASP A 353 -1.28 37.17 -36.78
C ASP A 353 -0.58 36.14 -37.69
N PRO A 354 -0.85 36.15 -39.02
CA PRO A 354 -0.24 35.21 -39.96
C PRO A 354 1.27 35.38 -40.15
N SER A 355 1.88 36.40 -39.54
CA SER A 355 3.31 36.69 -39.60
C SER A 355 4.06 36.43 -38.29
N ALA A 356 3.37 35.95 -37.25
CA ALA A 356 3.99 35.67 -35.96
C ALA A 356 4.97 34.49 -36.06
N ASP A 357 6.19 34.68 -35.54
CA ASP A 357 7.19 33.62 -35.40
C ASP A 357 6.86 32.77 -34.16
N PRO A 358 6.56 31.47 -34.31
CA PRO A 358 6.27 30.57 -33.19
C PRO A 358 7.38 30.51 -32.12
N ALA A 359 8.63 30.84 -32.46
CA ALA A 359 9.74 30.87 -31.49
C ALA A 359 9.78 32.12 -30.61
N SER A 360 8.96 33.13 -30.91
CA SER A 360 8.92 34.43 -30.22
C SER A 360 7.73 34.62 -29.26
N LEU A 361 6.82 33.64 -29.22
CA LEU A 361 5.66 33.53 -28.34
C LEU A 361 5.99 32.67 -27.11
#